data_AF-A0A143QT29-F1
#
_entry.id   AF-A0A143QT29-F1
#
_cell.length_a   1.000
_cell.length_b   1.000
_cell.length_c   1.000
_cell.angle_alpha   90.00
_cell.angle_beta   90.00
_cell.angle_gamma   90.00
#
_symmetry.space_group_name_H-M   'P 1'
#
loop_
_entity.id
_entity.type
_entity.pdbx_description
1 polymer ?
#
loop_
_entity_poly.entity_id
_entity_poly.type
_entity_poly.pdbx_seq_one_letter_code
_entity_poly.pdbx_strand_id
1 'polypeptide(L)' 'MRKYRVIMKNALGGDPIPLGLFDTLLEANTWIQDVGKRDEHELGTYSVEVEVDE' A
#
# COMPACT_ATOMS: atom_id res chain seq x y z
N MET A 1 5.66 4.75 17.69
CA MET A 1 4.95 3.45 17.43
C MET A 1 5.09 3.16 15.94
N ARG A 2 5.25 1.90 15.50
CA ARG A 2 5.42 1.61 14.06
C ARG A 2 4.07 1.57 13.36
N LYS A 3 3.95 2.27 12.24
CA LYS A 3 2.80 2.23 11.34
C LYS A 3 3.23 1.75 9.96
N TYR A 4 2.35 1.08 9.25
CA TYR A 4 2.60 0.50 7.95
C TYR A 4 1.72 1.19 6.92
N ARG A 5 2.32 1.97 6.02
CA ARG A 5 1.62 2.70 4.97
C ARG A 5 1.62 1.90 3.68
N VAL A 6 0.44 1.63 3.13
CA VAL A 6 0.31 1.03 1.80
C VAL A 6 0.32 2.15 0.77
N ILE A 7 1.14 1.98 -0.27
CA ILE A 7 1.30 2.94 -1.35
C ILE A 7 1.19 2.20 -2.67
N MET A 8 0.44 2.78 -3.61
CA MET A 8 0.38 2.30 -4.99
C MET A 8 1.30 3.15 -5.85
N LYS A 9 2.21 2.49 -6.57
CA LYS A 9 3.02 3.13 -7.62
C LYS A 9 2.37 2.87 -8.96
N ASN A 10 1.91 3.92 -9.61
CA ASN A 10 1.36 3.83 -10.96
C ASN A 10 2.47 3.48 -11.96
N ALA A 11 2.24 2.48 -12.81
CA ALA A 11 3.15 2.02 -13.85
C ALA A 11 3.42 3.09 -14.92
N LEU A 12 2.53 4.08 -15.06
CA LEU A 12 2.65 5.19 -16.03
C LEU A 12 3.55 6.33 -15.53
N GLY A 13 4.26 6.15 -14.41
CA GLY A 13 5.24 7.12 -13.91
C GLY A 13 4.65 8.30 -13.15
N GLY A 14 3.44 8.15 -12.59
CA GLY A 14 2.82 9.13 -11.70
C GLY A 14 3.34 9.04 -10.26
N ASP A 15 2.99 10.04 -9.45
CA ASP A 15 3.34 10.07 -8.03
C ASP A 15 2.76 8.86 -7.28
N PRO A 16 3.47 8.33 -6.27
CA PRO A 16 2.95 7.25 -5.42
C PRO A 16 1.70 7.71 -4.67
N ILE A 17 0.65 6.90 -4.70
CA ILE A 17 -0.64 7.21 -4.08
C ILE A 17 -0.73 6.46 -2.74
N PRO A 18 -0.82 7.15 -1.59
CA PRO A 18 -1.05 6.50 -0.31
C PRO A 18 -2.50 5.98 -0.24
N LEU A 19 -2.66 4.70 0.07
CA LEU A 19 -3.96 4.02 0.09
C LEU A 19 -4.48 3.76 1.50
N GLY A 20 -3.59 3.64 2.49
CA GLY A 20 -3.99 3.39 3.87
C GLY A 20 -2.82 3.29 4.83
N LEU A 21 -3.13 3.38 6.12
CA LEU A 21 -2.18 3.24 7.22
C LEU A 21 -2.68 2.15 8.18
N PHE A 22 -1.78 1.26 8.57
CA PHE A 22 -2.09 0.06 9.35
C PHE A 22 -1.18 -0.06 10.57
N ASP A 23 -1.66 -0.71 11.62
CA ASP A 23 -0.88 -0.98 12.82
C ASP A 23 0.09 -2.15 12.63
N THR A 24 -0.24 -3.09 11.74
CA THR A 24 0.59 -4.26 11.47
C THR A 24 0.88 -4.47 9.98
N LEU A 25 2.02 -5.11 9.70
CA LEU A 25 2.39 -5.53 8.34
C LEU A 25 1.40 -6.56 7.77
N LEU A 26 0.85 -7.42 8.64
CA LEU A 26 -0.12 -8.44 8.22
C LEU A 26 -1.39 -7.78 7.68
N GLU A 27 -1.95 -6.80 8.40
CA GLU A 27 -3.14 -6.06 7.96
C GLU A 27 -2.91 -5.34 6.64
N ALA A 28 -1.77 -4.66 6.48
CA ALA A 28 -1.40 -3.99 5.23
C ALA A 28 -1.34 -4.98 4.05
N ASN A 29 -0.72 -6.14 4.24
CA ASN A 29 -0.60 -7.16 3.19
C ASN A 29 -1.96 -7.83 2.87
N THR A 30 -2.79 -8.09 3.88
CA THR A 30 -4.14 -8.62 3.67
C THR A 30 -4.99 -7.64 2.88
N TRP A 31 -4.89 -6.35 3.18
CA TRP A 31 -5.58 -5.30 2.43
C TRP A 31 -5.13 -5.25 0.97
N ILE A 32 -3.82 -5.29 0.69
CA ILE A 32 -3.29 -5.36 -0.68
C ILE A 32 -3.84 -6.58 -1.43
N GLN A 33 -3.93 -7.74 -0.77
CA GLN A 33 -4.45 -8.95 -1.42
C GLN A 33 -5.96 -8.91 -1.68
N ASP A 34 -6.75 -8.22 -0.85
CA ASP A 34 -8.20 -8.08 -1.07
C ASP A 34 -8.50 -6.99 -2.11
N VAL A 35 -7.91 -5.80 -1.96
CA VAL A 35 -8.16 -4.65 -2.84
C VAL A 35 -7.43 -4.80 -4.18
N GLY A 36 -6.17 -5.21 -4.16
CA GLY A 36 -5.38 -5.42 -5.38
C GLY A 36 -5.87 -6.56 -6.26
N LYS A 37 -6.81 -7.40 -5.79
CA LYS A 37 -7.52 -8.40 -6.59
C LYS A 37 -8.89 -7.93 -7.09
N ARG A 38 -9.51 -6.96 -6.41
CA ARG A 38 -10.83 -6.42 -6.79
C ARG A 38 -10.71 -5.35 -7.86
N ASP A 39 -9.68 -4.54 -7.75
CA ASP A 39 -9.24 -3.65 -8.82
C ASP A 39 -8.23 -4.42 -9.67
N GLU A 40 -8.70 -5.16 -10.69
CA GLU A 40 -7.89 -5.58 -11.85
C GLU A 40 -7.42 -4.37 -12.67
N HIS A 41 -7.02 -3.28 -12.00
CA HIS A 41 -6.30 -2.19 -12.61
C HIS A 41 -4.87 -2.70 -12.85
N GLU A 42 -4.61 -3.18 -14.07
CA GLU A 42 -3.33 -3.64 -14.63
C GLU A 42 -2.15 -2.64 -14.51
N LEU A 43 -2.25 -1.57 -13.72
CA LEU A 43 -1.43 -0.37 -13.87
C LEU A 43 -0.65 0.03 -12.62
N GLY A 44 -0.45 -0.81 -11.60
CA GLY A 44 0.42 -0.40 -10.50
C GLY A 44 0.98 -1.49 -9.58
N THR A 45 2.15 -1.20 -9.00
CA THR A 45 2.82 -2.03 -7.99
C THR A 45 2.50 -1.48 -6.60
N TYR A 46 2.07 -2.35 -5.69
CA TYR A 46 1.84 -1.99 -4.29
C TYR A 46 3.14 -2.12 -3.49
N SER A 47 3.37 -1.21 -2.55
CA SER A 47 4.50 -1.25 -1.61
C SER A 47 4.03 -0.88 -0.22
N VAL A 48 4.67 -1.45 0.80
CA VAL A 48 4.43 -1.09 2.20
C VAL A 48 5.65 -0.33 2.72
N GLU A 49 5.44 0.89 3.18
CA GLU A 49 6.45 1.69 3.86
C GLU A 49 6.22 1.65 5.37
N VAL A 50 7.30 1.64 6.16
CA VAL A 50 7.21 1.65 7.62
C VAL A 50 7.46 3.08 8.09
N GLU A 51 6.44 3.66 8.71
CA GLU A 51 6.57 4.93 9.42
C GLU A 51 6.86 4.65 10.89
N VAL A 52 7.89 5.30 11.41
CA VAL A 52 8.23 5.27 12.83
C VAL A 52 7.97 6.67 13.34
N ASP A 53 6.86 6.85 14.08
CA ASP A 53 6.70 8.05 14.91
C ASP A 53 7.78 8.02 16.00
N GLU A 54 8.71 8.97 15.94
CA GLU A 54 9.74 9.28 16.94
C GLU A 54 9.13 9.84 18.24
#